data_AF-A0A7X4BQE2-F1
#
_entry.id   AF-A0A7X4BQE2-F1
#
_cell.length_a   1.000
_cell.length_b   1.000
_cell.length_c   1.000
_cell.angle_alpha   90.00
_cell.angle_beta   90.00
_cell.angle_gamma   90.00
#
_symmetry.space_group_name_H-M   'P 1'
#
loop_
_entity.id
_entity.type
_entity.pdbx_description
1 polymer ?
#
loop_
_entity_poly.entity_id
_entity_poly.type
_entity_poly.pdbx_seq_one_letter_code
_entity_poly.pdbx_strand_id
1 'polypeptide(L)'
;MSNPNLRLHIQRDQLTWFLDLLLDEREIFQLSASTGIVLDVDRLCALSRRELLVNLADVFLGGVGTAKPELRNPETSANTLVSQFLTEKAQAAISRVGYMEISEIETFFKTSDVLVEGGDFGEVIWALLTDQRTAVVEHGYKLLNTTYASIEMAYTNGGGDFQSMDQLERIDSHHAHDTESDLPQSGVPGREIEHLEQQLADSKADYTSLEQKHNRLDQQRAFLLEENRGLKTKAEENHATEKRLKTLEQENHILRGQIAQYIEDTTELQQLTDERDRLLAEKERIVEQLREYEQIKAAKETFTTDLKLVEEAVYKGHQGLEDFQTTLDSHFDVLENCHQAARGALNQIRQTLSYLDTQEIPEGQSPYNLTTEQPRVGVFVDVQNMFYAAKDRFGRRVDYIKLLDLIVGPRYLMVAYAYVVQIPEINQSSFLSLLEHNGYTIKSKDLRLRGDGSAKGDWDVGIAVDVVSMLGSLDVVILASGDGDFCPLAELIKQQDKRVEVVAFEHNTSMDLQQIADQFFPIGDELLI
;
A
#
# COMPACT_ATOMS: atom_id res chain seq x y z
N MET A 1 -11.13 2.48 -21.42
CA MET A 1 -10.86 2.37 -22.87
C MET A 1 -9.39 2.06 -23.02
N SER A 2 -9.07 0.85 -23.48
CA SER A 2 -7.71 0.33 -23.62
C SER A 2 -6.94 1.16 -24.64
N ASN A 3 -5.77 1.68 -24.25
CA ASN A 3 -4.97 2.59 -25.07
C ASN A 3 -4.37 1.79 -26.26
N PRO A 4 -4.73 2.06 -27.53
CA PRO A 4 -4.41 1.18 -28.66
C PRO A 4 -3.00 1.39 -29.26
N ASN A 5 -2.04 1.89 -28.49
CA ASN A 5 -0.71 2.26 -29.01
C ASN A 5 0.47 1.52 -28.33
N LEU A 6 0.33 0.21 -28.09
CA LEU A 6 1.48 -0.69 -27.93
C LEU A 6 2.23 -0.97 -29.26
N ARG A 7 1.72 -0.44 -30.39
CA ARG A 7 2.17 -0.74 -31.76
C ARG A 7 3.42 0.00 -32.23
N LEU A 8 4.11 0.75 -31.37
CA LEU A 8 5.38 1.36 -31.76
C LEU A 8 6.56 0.50 -31.28
N HIS A 9 6.92 -0.47 -32.13
CA HIS A 9 8.27 -1.01 -32.35
C HIS A 9 8.84 -2.05 -31.36
N ILE A 10 8.03 -2.98 -30.82
CA ILE A 10 8.56 -4.21 -30.19
C ILE A 10 8.76 -5.28 -31.27
N GLN A 11 9.99 -5.81 -31.40
CA GLN A 11 10.27 -6.91 -32.32
C GLN A 11 9.78 -8.26 -31.77
N ARG A 12 9.52 -9.23 -32.67
CA ARG A 12 9.02 -10.58 -32.29
C ARG A 12 9.92 -11.28 -31.28
N ASP A 13 11.23 -11.18 -31.46
CA ASP A 13 12.20 -11.84 -30.59
C ASP A 13 12.27 -11.18 -29.21
N GLN A 14 12.16 -9.85 -29.15
CA GLN A 14 12.07 -9.09 -27.90
C GLN A 14 10.80 -9.44 -27.11
N LEU A 15 9.66 -9.58 -27.79
CA LEU A 15 8.41 -9.97 -27.15
C LEU A 15 8.44 -11.42 -26.67
N THR A 16 9.05 -12.33 -27.45
CA THR A 16 9.21 -13.74 -27.06
C THR A 16 10.06 -13.86 -25.79
N TRP A 17 11.17 -13.12 -25.74
CA TRP A 17 12.02 -13.03 -24.55
C TRP A 17 11.28 -12.44 -23.34
N PHE A 18 10.54 -11.34 -23.55
CA PHE A 18 9.76 -10.70 -22.49
C PHE A 18 8.68 -11.62 -21.91
N LEU A 19 7.99 -12.38 -22.76
CA LEU A 19 6.98 -13.36 -22.33
C LEU A 19 7.60 -14.54 -21.56
N ASP A 20 8.82 -14.96 -21.91
CA ASP A 20 9.53 -16.02 -21.18
C ASP A 20 9.94 -15.59 -19.76
N LEU A 21 10.24 -14.29 -19.58
CA LEU A 21 10.55 -13.72 -18.28
C LEU A 21 9.29 -13.48 -17.43
N LEU A 22 8.16 -13.20 -18.08
CA LEU A 22 6.91 -12.87 -17.41
C LEU A 22 6.05 -14.09 -17.09
N LEU A 23 6.21 -15.22 -17.79
CA LEU A 23 5.30 -16.37 -17.68
C LEU A 23 6.02 -17.65 -17.30
N ASP A 24 5.45 -18.39 -16.36
CA ASP A 24 5.91 -19.73 -15.98
C ASP A 24 5.39 -20.79 -16.95
N GLU A 25 6.01 -21.98 -16.96
CA GLU A 25 5.67 -23.07 -17.89
C GLU A 25 4.19 -23.46 -17.88
N ARG A 26 3.56 -23.43 -16.70
CA ARG A 26 2.13 -23.75 -16.55
C ARG A 26 1.24 -22.67 -17.17
N GLU A 27 1.64 -21.41 -17.05
CA GLU A 27 0.88 -20.27 -17.55
C GLU A 27 1.02 -20.15 -19.07
N ILE A 28 2.22 -20.38 -19.60
CA ILE A 28 2.47 -20.48 -21.05
C ILE A 28 1.54 -21.54 -21.67
N PHE A 29 1.43 -22.70 -21.02
CA PHE A 29 0.54 -23.78 -21.48
C PHE A 29 -0.94 -23.40 -21.39
N GLN A 30 -1.39 -22.80 -20.27
CA GLN A 30 -2.77 -22.35 -20.07
C GLN A 30 -3.19 -21.25 -21.06
N LEU A 31 -2.33 -20.27 -21.29
CA LEU A 31 -2.54 -19.20 -22.28
C LEU A 31 -2.60 -19.76 -23.70
N SER A 32 -1.68 -20.67 -24.05
CA SER A 32 -1.65 -21.31 -25.37
C SER A 32 -2.90 -22.16 -25.64
N ALA A 33 -3.42 -22.84 -24.62
CA ALA A 33 -4.67 -23.60 -24.70
C ALA A 33 -5.91 -22.68 -24.80
N SER A 34 -5.95 -21.60 -24.03
CA SER A 34 -7.10 -20.68 -23.95
C SER A 34 -7.24 -19.78 -25.18
N THR A 35 -6.13 -19.51 -25.87
CA THR A 35 -6.10 -18.74 -27.12
C THR A 35 -6.42 -19.58 -28.35
N GLY A 36 -6.49 -20.91 -28.22
CA GLY A 36 -6.83 -21.83 -29.31
C GLY A 36 -5.75 -21.95 -30.41
N ILE A 37 -4.51 -21.55 -30.12
CA ILE A 37 -3.39 -21.49 -31.07
C ILE A 37 -3.02 -22.89 -31.60
N VAL A 38 -3.13 -23.91 -30.75
CA VAL A 38 -2.92 -25.30 -31.13
C VAL A 38 -4.24 -26.03 -30.96
N LEU A 39 -4.86 -26.39 -32.10
CA LEU A 39 -6.19 -27.02 -32.18
C LEU A 39 -6.26 -28.43 -31.56
N ASP A 40 -5.11 -29.01 -31.20
CA ASP A 40 -4.98 -30.39 -30.73
C ASP A 40 -4.13 -30.45 -29.46
N VAL A 41 -4.71 -30.97 -28.37
CA VAL A 41 -4.08 -31.03 -27.04
C VAL A 41 -2.80 -31.89 -27.07
N ASP A 42 -2.78 -32.93 -27.90
CA ASP A 42 -1.62 -33.82 -28.05
C ASP A 42 -0.44 -33.12 -28.75
N ARG A 43 -0.72 -32.17 -29.65
CA ARG A 43 0.31 -31.32 -30.27
C ARG A 43 0.80 -30.23 -29.32
N LEU A 44 -0.07 -29.71 -28.47
CA LEU A 44 0.27 -28.68 -27.48
C LEU A 44 1.30 -29.21 -26.47
N CYS A 45 1.16 -30.49 -26.08
CA CYS A 45 2.11 -31.20 -25.24
C CYS A 45 3.42 -31.60 -25.94
N ALA A 46 3.46 -31.61 -27.28
CA ALA A 46 4.63 -32.01 -28.07
C ALA A 46 5.54 -30.83 -28.49
N LEU A 47 5.05 -29.60 -28.36
CA LEU A 47 5.81 -28.40 -28.71
C LEU A 47 6.78 -28.01 -27.60
N SER A 48 7.94 -27.52 -27.99
CA SER A 48 8.92 -26.98 -27.04
C SER A 48 8.43 -25.65 -26.45
N ARG A 49 8.88 -25.33 -25.23
CA ARG A 49 8.59 -24.05 -24.54
C ARG A 49 8.83 -22.83 -25.44
N ARG A 50 9.93 -22.83 -26.20
CA ARG A 50 10.30 -21.76 -27.13
C ARG A 50 9.29 -21.62 -28.28
N GLU A 51 8.79 -22.72 -28.83
CA GLU A 51 7.80 -22.69 -29.92
C GLU A 51 6.44 -22.16 -29.45
N LEU A 52 6.01 -22.49 -28.22
CA LEU A 52 4.78 -21.95 -27.62
C LEU A 52 4.86 -20.43 -27.42
N LEU A 53 5.98 -19.93 -26.89
CA LEU A 53 6.20 -18.50 -26.68
C LEU A 53 6.24 -17.72 -28.00
N VAL A 54 6.90 -18.28 -29.02
CA VAL A 54 6.97 -17.69 -30.35
C VAL A 54 5.59 -17.58 -30.99
N ASN A 55 4.72 -18.59 -30.82
CA ASN A 55 3.36 -18.57 -31.32
C ASN A 55 2.47 -17.56 -30.56
N LEU A 56 2.65 -17.43 -29.24
CA LEU A 56 1.96 -16.41 -28.44
C LEU A 56 2.37 -14.98 -28.84
N ALA A 57 3.66 -14.76 -29.09
CA ALA A 57 4.18 -13.46 -29.55
C ALA A 57 3.61 -13.05 -30.92
N ASP A 58 3.46 -14.01 -31.84
CA ASP A 58 2.86 -13.77 -33.17
C ASP A 58 1.39 -13.34 -33.09
N VAL A 59 0.61 -13.97 -32.21
CA VAL A 59 -0.79 -13.61 -31.96
C VAL A 59 -0.86 -12.17 -31.43
N PHE A 60 -0.04 -11.85 -30.43
CA PHE A 60 -0.02 -10.53 -29.81
C PHE A 60 0.34 -9.39 -30.77
N LEU A 61 1.32 -9.60 -31.67
CA LEU A 61 1.72 -8.63 -32.69
C LEU A 61 0.74 -8.55 -33.88
N GLY A 62 -0.25 -9.44 -33.95
CA GLY A 62 -1.27 -9.45 -35.01
C GLY A 62 -0.76 -9.96 -36.36
N GLY A 63 0.23 -10.86 -36.34
CA GLY A 63 0.87 -11.42 -37.54
C GLY A 63 -0.03 -12.40 -38.31
N VAL A 64 -0.33 -12.05 -39.57
CA VAL A 64 -0.98 -12.89 -40.57
C VAL A 64 -0.05 -14.04 -40.99
N GLY A 65 -0.47 -15.29 -40.80
CA GLY A 65 0.10 -16.42 -41.55
C GLY A 65 0.23 -17.76 -40.82
N THR A 66 -0.88 -18.47 -40.60
CA THR A 66 -1.20 -19.75 -41.27
C THR A 66 -2.45 -20.36 -40.62
N ALA A 67 -3.36 -20.84 -41.48
CA ALA A 67 -4.66 -21.46 -41.18
C ALA A 67 -5.75 -20.54 -40.59
N LYS A 68 -6.77 -20.24 -41.42
CA LYS A 68 -8.10 -19.82 -40.97
C LYS A 68 -8.61 -20.79 -39.87
N PRO A 69 -9.04 -20.30 -38.70
CA PRO A 69 -10.04 -20.99 -37.91
C PRO A 69 -11.39 -20.35 -38.22
N GLU A 70 -12.22 -21.05 -38.99
CA GLU A 70 -13.66 -20.88 -38.82
C GLU A 70 -13.99 -21.38 -37.41
N LEU A 71 -14.19 -20.51 -36.42
CA LEU A 71 -15.18 -20.73 -35.36
C LEU A 71 -15.43 -19.49 -34.48
N ARG A 72 -16.71 -19.08 -34.51
CA ARG A 72 -17.59 -18.49 -33.48
C ARG A 72 -17.06 -17.40 -32.52
N ASN A 73 -17.76 -16.26 -32.63
CA ASN A 73 -17.88 -15.10 -31.74
C ASN A 73 -16.82 -13.99 -31.89
N PRO A 74 -17.23 -12.77 -32.33
CA PRO A 74 -16.32 -11.64 -32.54
C PRO A 74 -16.01 -10.80 -31.28
N GLU A 75 -16.44 -11.21 -30.08
CA GLU A 75 -16.27 -10.40 -28.86
C GLU A 75 -15.08 -10.78 -27.97
N THR A 76 -14.31 -11.82 -28.31
CA THR A 76 -13.07 -12.17 -27.60
C THR A 76 -11.97 -12.52 -28.60
N SER A 77 -11.32 -11.50 -29.14
CA SER A 77 -10.07 -11.70 -29.91
C SER A 77 -9.03 -12.33 -28.99
N ALA A 78 -8.21 -13.26 -29.51
CA ALA A 78 -7.11 -13.88 -28.75
C ALA A 78 -6.20 -12.81 -28.10
N ASN A 79 -6.05 -11.65 -28.76
CA ASN A 79 -5.30 -10.51 -28.21
C ASN A 79 -5.94 -9.93 -26.96
N THR A 80 -7.27 -9.87 -26.89
CA THR A 80 -8.01 -9.39 -25.71
C THR A 80 -7.81 -10.33 -24.52
N LEU A 81 -7.79 -11.66 -24.77
CA LEU A 81 -7.54 -12.66 -23.72
C LEU A 81 -6.11 -12.59 -23.20
N VAL A 82 -5.12 -12.47 -24.11
CA VAL A 82 -3.71 -12.32 -23.71
C VAL A 82 -3.51 -11.02 -22.93
N SER A 83 -4.02 -9.89 -23.42
CA SER A 83 -3.91 -8.62 -22.70
C SER A 83 -4.59 -8.65 -21.32
N GLN A 84 -5.77 -9.26 -21.20
CA GLN A 84 -6.45 -9.39 -19.91
C GLN A 84 -5.66 -10.23 -18.92
N PHE A 85 -5.13 -11.37 -19.35
CA PHE A 85 -4.33 -12.25 -18.49
C PHE A 85 -3.07 -11.56 -17.97
N LEU A 86 -2.36 -10.83 -18.85
CA LEU A 86 -1.17 -10.07 -18.46
C LEU A 86 -1.51 -8.92 -17.51
N THR A 87 -2.66 -8.24 -17.71
CA THR A 87 -3.15 -7.22 -16.78
C THR A 87 -3.50 -7.81 -15.41
N GLU A 88 -4.15 -8.97 -15.35
CA GLU A 88 -4.46 -9.66 -14.10
C GLU A 88 -3.18 -10.06 -13.35
N LYS A 89 -2.17 -10.58 -14.05
CA LYS A 89 -0.89 -10.96 -13.47
C LYS A 89 -0.13 -9.75 -12.90
N ALA A 90 -0.07 -8.64 -13.64
CA ALA A 90 0.65 -7.44 -13.23
C ALA A 90 -0.20 -6.47 -12.38
N GLN A 91 -1.39 -6.84 -11.92
CA GLN A 91 -2.34 -5.91 -11.27
C GLN A 91 -1.75 -5.23 -10.02
N ALA A 92 -0.95 -5.96 -9.24
CA ALA A 92 -0.27 -5.43 -8.07
C ALA A 92 0.83 -4.42 -8.46
N ALA A 93 1.58 -4.70 -9.53
CA ALA A 93 2.59 -3.79 -10.07
C ALA A 93 1.96 -2.53 -10.69
N ILE A 94 0.84 -2.68 -11.43
CA ILE A 94 0.06 -1.57 -12.00
C ILE A 94 -0.42 -0.63 -10.89
N SER A 95 -0.99 -1.19 -9.83
CA SER A 95 -1.46 -0.40 -8.68
C SER A 95 -0.32 0.34 -7.99
N ARG A 96 0.88 -0.25 -7.94
CA ARG A 96 2.07 0.35 -7.31
C ARG A 96 2.68 1.47 -8.15
N VAL A 97 2.82 1.27 -9.46
CA VAL A 97 3.37 2.25 -10.41
C VAL A 97 2.44 3.46 -10.57
N GLY A 98 1.12 3.25 -10.44
CA GLY A 98 0.12 4.33 -10.55
C GLY A 98 0.27 5.45 -9.51
N TYR A 99 0.92 5.21 -8.38
CA TYR A 99 1.16 6.21 -7.34
C TYR A 99 2.58 6.81 -7.35
N MET A 100 3.47 6.36 -8.23
CA MET A 100 4.88 6.80 -8.26
C MET A 100 5.10 7.97 -9.23
N GLU A 101 5.96 8.91 -8.83
CA GLU A 101 6.47 9.98 -9.67
C GLU A 101 7.61 9.49 -10.59
N ILE A 102 7.83 10.15 -11.73
CA ILE A 102 8.82 9.73 -12.74
C ILE A 102 10.23 9.64 -12.15
N SER A 103 10.61 10.54 -11.24
CA SER A 103 11.91 10.50 -10.54
C SER A 103 12.07 9.32 -9.57
N GLU A 104 10.97 8.84 -9.01
CA GLU A 104 10.94 7.67 -8.11
C GLU A 104 11.03 6.39 -8.93
N ILE A 105 10.33 6.34 -10.06
CA ILE A 105 10.44 5.29 -11.08
C ILE A 105 11.91 5.20 -11.56
N GLU A 106 12.53 6.31 -11.97
CA GLU A 106 13.93 6.34 -12.41
C GLU A 106 14.93 5.88 -11.33
N THR A 107 14.64 6.13 -10.06
CA THR A 107 15.49 5.70 -8.94
C THR A 107 15.30 4.22 -8.64
N PHE A 108 14.08 3.71 -8.74
CA PHE A 108 13.72 2.30 -8.55
C PHE A 108 14.37 1.38 -9.59
N PHE A 109 14.56 1.84 -10.83
CA PHE A 109 15.20 1.04 -11.90
C PHE A 109 16.71 1.22 -12.05
N LYS A 110 17.36 2.04 -11.22
CA LYS A 110 18.84 2.00 -11.11
C LYS A 110 19.36 0.66 -10.56
N THR A 111 18.46 -0.14 -9.98
CA THR A 111 18.69 -1.50 -9.48
C THR A 111 17.96 -2.54 -10.34
N SER A 112 17.98 -2.39 -11.68
CA SER A 112 17.30 -3.30 -12.62
C SER A 112 17.75 -4.75 -12.49
N ASP A 113 19.01 -5.00 -12.13
CA ASP A 113 19.57 -6.35 -12.07
C ASP A 113 18.96 -7.19 -10.93
N VAL A 114 18.62 -6.54 -9.80
CA VAL A 114 17.97 -7.18 -8.64
C VAL A 114 16.52 -7.58 -8.95
N LEU A 115 15.84 -6.79 -9.78
CA LEU A 115 14.45 -7.08 -10.18
C LEU A 115 14.38 -8.26 -11.16
N VAL A 116 15.42 -8.46 -11.98
CA VAL A 116 15.50 -9.59 -12.92
C VAL A 116 15.74 -10.89 -12.16
N GLU A 117 16.62 -10.91 -11.16
CA GLU A 117 16.85 -12.07 -10.29
C GLU A 117 15.62 -12.44 -9.44
N GLY A 118 14.81 -11.45 -9.07
CA GLY A 118 13.59 -11.64 -8.29
C GLY A 118 12.35 -12.07 -9.10
N GLY A 119 12.42 -12.12 -10.43
CA GLY A 119 11.27 -12.45 -11.30
C GLY A 119 10.22 -11.34 -11.45
N ASP A 120 10.28 -10.29 -10.62
CA ASP A 120 9.33 -9.17 -10.61
C ASP A 120 9.50 -8.20 -11.80
N PHE A 121 10.63 -8.28 -12.51
CA PHE A 121 10.95 -7.34 -13.60
C PHE A 121 9.89 -7.33 -14.71
N GLY A 122 9.41 -8.51 -15.13
CA GLY A 122 8.42 -8.61 -16.21
C GLY A 122 7.10 -7.92 -15.86
N GLU A 123 6.61 -8.12 -14.63
CA GLU A 123 5.33 -7.57 -14.16
C GLU A 123 5.38 -6.05 -14.08
N VAL A 124 6.50 -5.52 -13.61
CA VAL A 124 6.71 -4.09 -13.44
C VAL A 124 6.89 -3.39 -14.79
N ILE A 125 7.59 -4.00 -15.75
CA ILE A 125 7.68 -3.47 -17.13
C ILE A 125 6.29 -3.45 -17.78
N TRP A 126 5.49 -4.51 -17.60
CA TRP A 126 4.12 -4.53 -18.12
C TRP A 126 3.25 -3.43 -17.51
N ALA A 127 3.42 -3.15 -16.20
CA ALA A 127 2.74 -2.04 -15.53
C ALA A 127 3.10 -0.67 -16.14
N LEU A 128 4.37 -0.45 -16.50
CA LEU A 128 4.82 0.79 -17.15
C LEU A 128 4.25 0.93 -18.58
N LEU A 129 4.22 -0.17 -19.34
CA LEU A 129 3.72 -0.18 -20.72
C LEU A 129 2.20 0.01 -20.82
N THR A 130 1.47 -0.26 -19.73
CA THR A 130 0.01 -0.13 -19.65
C THR A 130 -0.47 1.15 -18.93
N ASP A 131 0.46 2.00 -18.47
CA ASP A 131 0.16 3.27 -17.81
C ASP A 131 -0.49 4.29 -18.78
N GLN A 132 -1.25 5.24 -18.24
CA GLN A 132 -1.93 6.28 -19.02
C GLN A 132 -1.00 7.46 -19.38
N ARG A 133 0.14 7.60 -18.69
CA ARG A 133 1.12 8.68 -18.86
C ARG A 133 2.14 8.31 -19.96
N THR A 134 2.19 9.09 -21.03
CA THR A 134 3.07 8.84 -22.19
C THR A 134 4.56 8.78 -21.83
N ALA A 135 5.03 9.65 -20.92
CA ALA A 135 6.42 9.66 -20.47
C ALA A 135 6.83 8.39 -19.71
N VAL A 136 5.90 7.77 -18.97
CA VAL A 136 6.14 6.53 -18.22
C VAL A 136 6.22 5.34 -19.17
N VAL A 137 5.33 5.33 -20.18
CA VAL A 137 5.35 4.33 -21.25
C VAL A 137 6.67 4.40 -22.04
N GLU A 138 7.11 5.59 -22.45
CA GLU A 138 8.40 5.79 -23.14
C GLU A 138 9.60 5.31 -22.30
N HIS A 139 9.56 5.52 -20.98
CA HIS A 139 10.60 5.05 -20.08
C HIS A 139 10.64 3.53 -19.99
N GLY A 140 9.47 2.87 -19.86
CA GLY A 140 9.36 1.41 -19.88
C GLY A 140 9.93 0.79 -21.16
N TYR A 141 9.68 1.41 -22.32
CA TYR A 141 10.28 1.01 -23.60
C TYR A 141 11.80 1.13 -23.62
N LYS A 142 12.33 2.25 -23.13
CA LYS A 142 13.79 2.46 -23.05
C LYS A 142 14.46 1.40 -22.19
N LEU A 143 13.83 1.04 -21.07
CA LEU A 143 14.34 0.02 -20.15
C LEU A 143 14.33 -1.38 -20.80
N LEU A 144 13.22 -1.78 -21.43
CA LEU A 144 13.11 -3.04 -22.17
C LEU A 144 14.21 -3.21 -23.23
N ASN A 145 14.46 -2.18 -24.05
CA ASN A 145 15.49 -2.21 -25.08
C ASN A 145 16.92 -2.25 -24.51
N THR A 146 17.17 -1.52 -23.41
CA THR A 146 18.50 -1.46 -22.78
C THR A 146 18.87 -2.81 -22.17
N THR A 147 17.92 -3.47 -21.49
CA THR A 147 18.13 -4.78 -20.87
C THR A 147 18.28 -5.89 -21.91
N TYR A 148 17.45 -5.89 -22.96
CA TYR A 148 17.55 -6.86 -24.06
C TYR A 148 18.93 -6.80 -24.76
N ALA A 149 19.39 -5.59 -25.12
CA ALA A 149 20.69 -5.39 -25.77
C ALA A 149 21.89 -5.81 -24.90
N SER A 150 21.79 -5.63 -23.58
CA SER A 150 22.86 -5.99 -22.63
C SER A 150 23.04 -7.51 -22.50
N ILE A 151 21.95 -8.27 -22.63
CA ILE A 151 21.95 -9.73 -22.48
C ILE A 151 22.31 -10.42 -23.81
N GLU A 152 21.88 -9.89 -24.96
CA GLU A 152 22.25 -10.43 -26.28
C GLU A 152 23.78 -10.39 -26.51
N MET A 153 24.46 -9.34 -26.03
CA MET A 153 25.93 -9.24 -26.03
C MET A 153 26.63 -10.28 -25.15
N ALA A 154 25.96 -10.80 -24.10
CA ALA A 154 26.49 -11.86 -23.23
C ALA A 154 26.38 -13.25 -23.87
N TYR A 155 25.35 -13.48 -24.71
CA TYR A 155 25.16 -14.74 -25.42
C TYR A 155 26.02 -14.87 -26.68
N THR A 156 26.33 -13.77 -27.39
CA THR A 156 27.20 -13.83 -28.59
C THR A 156 28.67 -14.07 -28.28
N ASN A 157 29.13 -13.83 -27.04
CA ASN A 157 30.52 -14.03 -26.62
C ASN A 157 30.81 -15.42 -26.00
N GLY A 158 29.81 -16.30 -25.98
CA GLY A 158 29.90 -17.68 -25.46
C GLY A 158 29.62 -18.73 -26.53
N GLY A 159 30.36 -18.71 -27.64
CA GLY A 159 30.27 -19.71 -28.71
C GLY A 159 31.65 -20.06 -29.24
N GLY A 160 32.22 -21.15 -28.73
CA GLY A 160 33.55 -21.65 -29.09
C GLY A 160 33.63 -22.23 -30.51
N ASP A 161 34.80 -22.03 -31.11
CA ASP A 161 35.31 -22.55 -32.37
C ASP A 161 34.94 -24.02 -32.64
N PHE A 162 34.35 -24.25 -33.82
CA PHE A 162 34.46 -25.52 -34.54
C PHE A 162 35.51 -25.33 -35.64
N GLN A 163 36.74 -25.80 -35.39
CA GLN A 163 37.73 -26.02 -36.43
C GLN A 163 38.08 -27.51 -36.57
N SER A 164 37.46 -28.10 -37.60
CA SER A 164 38.08 -28.92 -38.64
C SER A 164 39.08 -30.01 -38.23
N MET A 165 38.64 -31.27 -38.32
CA MET A 165 39.50 -32.42 -38.59
C MET A 165 38.77 -33.37 -39.54
N ASP A 166 39.08 -33.27 -40.84
CA ASP A 166 39.23 -34.40 -41.77
C ASP A 166 39.30 -33.87 -43.22
N GLN A 167 40.49 -33.91 -43.81
CA GLN A 167 40.66 -34.03 -45.26
C GLN A 167 41.70 -35.11 -45.54
N LEU A 168 41.17 -36.29 -45.83
CA LEU A 168 41.86 -37.38 -46.51
C LEU A 168 41.73 -37.11 -48.02
N GLU A 169 42.81 -36.71 -48.69
CA GLU A 169 42.92 -36.80 -50.14
C GLU A 169 44.05 -37.75 -50.53
N ARG A 170 43.67 -38.76 -51.31
CA ARG A 170 44.51 -39.60 -52.16
C ARG A 170 44.97 -38.80 -53.39
N ILE A 171 46.07 -39.23 -54.02
CA ILE A 171 46.33 -39.35 -55.48
C ILE A 171 47.68 -40.08 -55.60
N ASP A 172 47.68 -41.37 -55.93
CA ASP A 172 47.95 -41.98 -57.27
C ASP A 172 49.42 -41.86 -57.71
N SER A 173 50.21 -42.95 -57.74
CA SER A 173 50.25 -44.07 -58.69
C SER A 173 50.82 -43.69 -60.08
N HIS A 174 51.65 -44.60 -60.64
CA HIS A 174 51.98 -44.91 -62.07
C HIS A 174 53.49 -45.16 -62.26
N HIS A 175 53.92 -46.44 -62.42
CA HIS A 175 54.14 -47.20 -63.69
C HIS A 175 55.66 -47.26 -64.04
N ALA A 176 56.29 -48.28 -64.61
CA ALA A 176 55.95 -49.55 -65.29
C ALA A 176 57.24 -50.45 -65.33
N HIS A 177 57.16 -51.79 -65.22
CA HIS A 177 57.42 -52.84 -66.27
C HIS A 177 58.67 -52.63 -67.17
N ASP A 178 59.51 -53.59 -67.59
CA ASP A 178 59.36 -55.05 -67.73
C ASP A 178 60.71 -55.75 -68.14
N THR A 179 60.81 -57.06 -67.83
CA THR A 179 61.46 -58.25 -68.50
C THR A 179 62.73 -58.13 -69.39
N GLU A 180 63.84 -58.86 -69.15
CA GLU A 180 64.19 -60.31 -69.34
C GLU A 180 65.01 -60.57 -70.64
N SER A 181 66.15 -61.29 -70.56
CA SER A 181 66.61 -62.40 -71.45
C SER A 181 68.13 -62.53 -71.70
N ASP A 182 68.62 -63.75 -71.44
CA ASP A 182 69.59 -64.58 -72.19
C ASP A 182 71.13 -64.55 -72.00
N LEU A 183 71.63 -65.75 -71.66
CA LEU A 183 73.01 -66.30 -71.70
C LEU A 183 73.38 -66.74 -73.15
N PRO A 184 74.68 -66.90 -73.51
CA PRO A 184 75.33 -68.22 -73.43
C PRO A 184 76.86 -68.25 -73.17
N GLN A 185 77.37 -69.46 -72.87
CA GLN A 185 78.73 -69.86 -72.47
C GLN A 185 79.73 -70.12 -73.63
N SER A 186 81.02 -70.26 -73.25
CA SER A 186 82.06 -71.22 -73.74
C SER A 186 83.24 -70.71 -74.62
N GLY A 187 84.42 -70.54 -73.98
CA GLY A 187 85.65 -71.31 -74.26
C GLY A 187 86.65 -70.85 -75.35
N VAL A 188 87.84 -70.38 -74.93
CA VAL A 188 89.21 -70.92 -75.19
C VAL A 188 90.28 -69.90 -74.69
N PRO A 189 91.35 -70.34 -74.00
CA PRO A 189 92.11 -69.56 -73.01
C PRO A 189 93.34 -68.87 -73.62
N GLY A 190 93.55 -67.62 -73.21
CA GLY A 190 94.64 -66.74 -73.66
C GLY A 190 94.25 -65.28 -73.57
N ARG A 191 92.97 -64.98 -73.85
CA ARG A 191 92.29 -63.71 -73.51
C ARG A 191 91.66 -63.72 -72.12
N GLU A 192 91.48 -64.89 -71.51
CA GLU A 192 90.88 -65.06 -70.19
C GLU A 192 91.73 -64.45 -69.06
N ILE A 193 93.05 -64.37 -69.19
CA ILE A 193 93.89 -63.74 -68.16
C ILE A 193 93.78 -62.21 -68.23
N GLU A 194 93.85 -61.62 -69.42
CA GLU A 194 93.57 -60.18 -69.61
C GLU A 194 92.13 -59.83 -69.22
N HIS A 195 91.15 -60.68 -69.54
CA HIS A 195 89.76 -60.47 -69.17
C HIS A 195 89.53 -60.62 -67.66
N LEU A 196 90.21 -61.56 -66.99
CA LEU A 196 90.16 -61.70 -65.53
C LEU A 196 90.92 -60.57 -64.82
N GLU A 197 92.01 -60.06 -65.37
CA GLU A 197 92.73 -58.89 -64.85
C GLU A 197 91.91 -57.60 -65.03
N GLN A 198 91.23 -57.45 -66.16
CA GLN A 198 90.26 -56.38 -66.41
C GLN A 198 89.06 -56.50 -65.46
N GLN A 199 88.49 -57.70 -65.28
CA GLN A 199 87.42 -57.95 -64.32
C GLN A 199 87.85 -57.74 -62.87
N LEU A 200 89.11 -58.01 -62.52
CA LEU A 200 89.67 -57.72 -61.19
C LEU A 200 89.87 -56.20 -61.00
N ALA A 201 90.27 -55.47 -62.05
CA ALA A 201 90.38 -54.02 -62.02
C ALA A 201 89.01 -53.35 -61.91
N ASP A 202 88.02 -53.82 -62.68
CA ASP A 202 86.63 -53.38 -62.61
C ASP A 202 86.02 -53.71 -61.25
N SER A 203 86.26 -54.92 -60.72
CA SER A 203 85.80 -55.32 -59.38
C SER A 203 86.47 -54.50 -58.26
N LYS A 204 87.73 -54.09 -58.42
CA LYS A 204 88.39 -53.15 -57.48
C LYS A 204 87.82 -51.73 -57.61
N ALA A 205 87.50 -51.28 -58.81
CA ALA A 205 86.82 -50.01 -59.03
C ALA A 205 85.42 -50.00 -58.40
N ASP A 206 84.67 -51.10 -58.55
CA ASP A 206 83.38 -51.31 -57.89
C ASP A 206 83.52 -51.36 -56.38
N TYR A 207 84.54 -52.05 -55.86
CA TYR A 207 84.82 -52.10 -54.42
C TYR A 207 85.13 -50.72 -53.85
N THR A 208 85.97 -49.92 -54.53
CA THR A 208 86.29 -48.55 -54.08
C THR A 208 85.09 -47.61 -54.18
N SER A 209 84.23 -47.76 -55.20
CA SER A 209 82.96 -47.02 -55.31
C SER A 209 81.97 -47.43 -54.20
N LEU A 210 81.90 -48.72 -53.88
CA LEU A 210 81.07 -49.24 -52.80
C LEU A 210 81.58 -48.80 -51.43
N GLU A 211 82.90 -48.74 -51.23
CA GLU A 211 83.57 -48.23 -50.03
C GLU A 211 83.30 -46.72 -49.86
N GLN A 212 83.36 -45.94 -50.94
CA GLN A 212 82.96 -44.53 -50.91
C GLN A 212 81.47 -44.35 -50.56
N LYS A 213 80.59 -45.19 -51.11
CA LYS A 213 79.16 -45.19 -50.78
C LYS A 213 78.91 -45.59 -49.32
N HIS A 214 79.65 -46.59 -48.82
CA HIS A 214 79.58 -47.02 -47.43
C HIS A 214 80.01 -45.90 -46.48
N ASN A 215 81.15 -45.25 -46.76
CA ASN A 215 81.62 -44.11 -46.00
C ASN A 215 80.61 -42.94 -45.99
N ARG A 216 79.94 -42.68 -47.11
CA ARG A 216 78.87 -41.67 -47.20
C ARG A 216 77.64 -42.04 -46.37
N LEU A 217 77.23 -43.31 -46.40
CA LEU A 217 76.12 -43.80 -45.57
C LEU A 217 76.48 -43.76 -44.07
N ASP A 218 77.72 -44.05 -43.70
CA ASP A 218 78.18 -43.94 -42.31
C ASP A 218 78.20 -42.49 -41.82
N GLN A 219 78.60 -41.53 -42.67
CA GLN A 219 78.49 -40.11 -42.37
C GLN A 219 77.03 -39.68 -42.18
N GLN A 220 76.12 -40.12 -43.04
CA GLN A 220 74.68 -39.84 -42.89
C GLN A 220 74.11 -40.48 -41.62
N ARG A 221 74.49 -41.71 -41.30
CA ARG A 221 74.10 -42.40 -40.07
C ARG A 221 74.60 -41.64 -38.84
N ALA A 222 75.84 -41.16 -38.84
CA ALA A 222 76.40 -40.38 -37.75
C ALA A 222 75.64 -39.06 -37.55
N PHE A 223 75.29 -38.36 -38.64
CA PHE A 223 74.48 -37.14 -38.59
C PHE A 223 73.09 -37.41 -37.99
N LEU A 224 72.39 -38.43 -38.48
CA LEU A 224 71.06 -38.80 -37.98
C LEU A 224 71.09 -39.27 -36.51
N LEU A 225 72.17 -39.89 -36.05
CA LEU A 225 72.35 -40.26 -34.64
C LEU A 225 72.49 -39.03 -33.75
N GLU A 226 73.22 -38.00 -34.19
CA GLU A 226 73.37 -36.75 -33.44
C GLU A 226 72.06 -35.95 -33.42
N GLU A 227 71.32 -35.92 -34.53
CA GLU A 227 70.00 -35.31 -34.59
C GLU A 227 69.00 -36.03 -33.66
N ASN A 228 68.98 -37.37 -33.66
CA ASN A 228 68.17 -38.16 -32.73
C ASN A 228 68.56 -37.92 -31.27
N ARG A 229 69.85 -37.72 -30.99
CA ARG A 229 70.32 -37.35 -29.66
C ARG A 229 69.77 -35.98 -29.23
N GLY A 230 69.81 -34.98 -30.10
CA GLY A 230 69.25 -33.66 -29.85
C GLY A 230 67.72 -33.66 -29.71
N LEU A 231 67.01 -34.49 -30.47
CA LEU A 231 65.56 -34.69 -30.30
C LEU A 231 65.24 -35.37 -28.97
N LYS A 232 66.06 -36.35 -28.55
CA LYS A 232 65.89 -37.01 -27.25
C LYS A 232 66.07 -36.05 -26.07
N THR A 233 67.08 -35.17 -26.10
CA THR A 233 67.27 -34.17 -25.04
C THR A 233 66.10 -33.19 -24.99
N LYS A 234 65.61 -32.72 -26.15
CA LYS A 234 64.40 -31.87 -26.21
C LYS A 234 63.15 -32.57 -25.70
N ALA A 235 63.00 -33.86 -25.97
CA ALA A 235 61.88 -34.66 -25.45
C ALA A 235 61.97 -34.80 -23.91
N GLU A 236 63.17 -34.98 -23.36
CA GLU A 236 63.39 -35.01 -21.91
C GLU A 236 63.11 -33.65 -21.25
N GLU A 237 63.51 -32.54 -21.88
CA GLU A 237 63.18 -31.18 -21.43
C GLU A 237 61.67 -30.92 -21.48
N ASN A 238 61.01 -31.26 -22.59
CA ASN A 238 59.55 -31.15 -22.71
C ASN A 238 58.85 -31.96 -21.61
N HIS A 239 59.30 -33.18 -21.35
CA HIS A 239 58.74 -34.01 -20.28
C HIS A 239 58.93 -33.39 -18.88
N ALA A 240 60.07 -32.73 -18.63
CA ALA A 240 60.29 -31.98 -17.40
C ALA A 240 59.37 -30.76 -17.28
N THR A 241 59.17 -30.02 -18.38
CA THR A 241 58.23 -28.89 -18.42
C THR A 241 56.78 -29.33 -18.21
N GLU A 242 56.35 -30.45 -18.79
CA GLU A 242 55.02 -31.03 -18.57
C GLU A 242 54.80 -31.43 -17.10
N LYS A 243 55.82 -32.00 -16.44
CA LYS A 243 55.75 -32.28 -15.00
C LYS A 243 55.58 -31.01 -14.19
N ARG A 244 56.34 -29.95 -14.52
CA ARG A 244 56.22 -28.66 -13.83
C ARG A 244 54.85 -28.03 -14.05
N LEU A 245 54.32 -28.10 -15.28
CA LEU A 245 52.97 -27.63 -15.61
C LEU A 245 51.93 -28.34 -14.74
N LYS A 246 51.98 -29.67 -14.64
CA LYS A 246 51.07 -30.44 -13.77
C LYS A 246 51.14 -30.02 -12.30
N THR A 247 52.33 -29.74 -11.77
CA THR A 247 52.46 -29.23 -10.39
C THR A 247 51.84 -27.84 -10.23
N LEU A 248 52.04 -26.94 -11.21
CA LEU A 248 51.47 -25.60 -11.18
C LEU A 248 49.95 -25.60 -11.38
N GLU A 249 49.41 -26.54 -12.14
CA GLU A 249 47.97 -26.75 -12.28
C GLU A 249 47.34 -27.20 -10.95
N GLN A 250 47.99 -28.12 -10.23
CA GLN A 250 47.57 -28.53 -8.89
C GLN A 250 47.62 -27.37 -7.89
N GLU A 251 48.71 -26.60 -7.87
CA GLU A 251 48.83 -25.40 -7.03
C GLU A 251 47.73 -24.37 -7.36
N ASN A 252 47.48 -24.10 -8.65
CA ASN A 252 46.39 -23.21 -9.08
C ASN A 252 45.02 -23.72 -8.66
N HIS A 253 44.78 -25.03 -8.71
CA HIS A 253 43.51 -25.60 -8.26
C HIS A 253 43.29 -25.37 -6.76
N ILE A 254 44.32 -25.57 -5.94
CA ILE A 254 44.26 -25.30 -4.49
C ILE A 254 44.02 -23.82 -4.21
N LEU A 255 44.75 -22.92 -4.89
CA LEU A 255 44.58 -21.47 -4.74
C LEU A 255 43.17 -21.01 -5.14
N ARG A 256 42.60 -21.58 -6.22
CA ARG A 256 41.21 -21.31 -6.62
C ARG A 256 40.22 -21.73 -5.54
N GLY A 257 40.45 -22.87 -4.88
CA GLY A 257 39.64 -23.30 -3.73
C GLY A 257 39.72 -22.34 -2.55
N GLN A 258 40.92 -21.84 -2.23
CA GLN A 258 41.09 -20.83 -1.17
C GLN A 258 40.42 -19.50 -1.51
N ILE A 259 40.51 -19.05 -2.76
CA ILE A 259 39.82 -17.84 -3.22
C ILE A 259 38.30 -18.00 -3.11
N ALA A 260 37.76 -19.16 -3.49
CA ALA A 260 36.33 -19.43 -3.36
C ALA A 260 35.88 -19.37 -1.88
N GLN A 261 36.66 -19.94 -0.96
CA GLN A 261 36.38 -19.83 0.47
C GLN A 261 36.41 -18.38 0.96
N TYR A 262 37.42 -17.59 0.55
CA TYR A 262 37.47 -16.18 0.93
C TYR A 262 36.29 -15.37 0.38
N ILE A 263 35.80 -15.69 -0.82
CA ILE A 263 34.61 -15.07 -1.38
C ILE A 263 33.40 -15.39 -0.49
N GLU A 264 33.20 -16.65 -0.11
CA GLU A 264 32.13 -17.07 0.79
C GLU A 264 32.22 -16.34 2.15
N ASP A 265 33.40 -16.35 2.78
CA ASP A 265 33.63 -15.65 4.05
C ASP A 265 33.35 -14.13 3.93
N THR A 266 33.70 -13.49 2.81
CA THR A 266 33.38 -12.07 2.58
C THR A 266 31.89 -11.83 2.42
N THR A 267 31.14 -12.77 1.84
CA THR A 267 29.68 -12.67 1.75
C THR A 267 29.02 -12.81 3.12
N GLU A 268 29.50 -13.73 3.97
CA GLU A 268 29.04 -13.86 5.35
C GLU A 268 29.33 -12.60 6.18
N LEU A 269 30.53 -12.02 6.04
CA LEU A 269 30.90 -10.77 6.70
C LEU A 269 30.01 -9.60 6.25
N GLN A 270 29.64 -9.54 4.97
CA GLN A 270 28.72 -8.53 4.47
C GLN A 270 27.33 -8.69 5.08
N GLN A 271 26.80 -9.92 5.14
CA GLN A 271 25.51 -10.21 5.77
C GLN A 271 25.48 -9.81 7.25
N LEU A 272 26.54 -10.13 8.01
CA LEU A 272 26.68 -9.73 9.41
C LEU A 272 26.77 -8.20 9.57
N THR A 273 27.40 -7.52 8.61
CA THR A 273 27.50 -6.05 8.60
C THR A 273 26.12 -5.42 8.37
N ASP A 274 25.35 -5.96 7.41
CA ASP A 274 23.99 -5.50 7.14
C ASP A 274 23.06 -5.76 8.33
N GLU A 275 23.19 -6.91 9.00
CA GLU A 275 22.44 -7.23 10.21
C GLU A 275 22.78 -6.27 11.36
N ARG A 276 24.06 -5.99 11.59
CA ARG A 276 24.52 -5.00 12.58
C ARG A 276 23.88 -3.64 12.31
N ASP A 277 23.84 -3.19 11.06
CA ASP A 277 23.31 -1.87 10.71
C ASP A 277 21.79 -1.80 10.91
N ARG A 278 21.07 -2.89 10.62
CA ARG A 278 19.64 -3.01 10.98
C ARG A 278 19.41 -2.94 12.48
N LEU A 279 20.21 -3.68 13.27
CA LEU A 279 20.10 -3.67 14.73
C LEU A 279 20.46 -2.31 15.34
N LEU A 280 21.43 -1.59 14.76
CA LEU A 280 21.76 -0.23 15.18
C LEU A 280 20.60 0.75 14.91
N ALA A 281 19.96 0.66 13.73
CA ALA A 281 18.79 1.47 13.43
C ALA A 281 17.61 1.17 14.36
N GLU A 282 17.38 -0.10 14.68
CA GLU A 282 16.34 -0.50 15.65
C GLU A 282 16.65 0.03 17.05
N LYS A 283 17.90 -0.09 17.50
CA LYS A 283 18.35 0.48 18.77
C LYS A 283 18.11 1.99 18.82
N GLU A 284 18.47 2.73 17.79
CA GLU A 284 18.24 4.18 17.72
C GLU A 284 16.76 4.52 17.80
N ARG A 285 15.90 3.76 17.11
CA ARG A 285 14.45 3.92 17.18
C ARG A 285 13.91 3.70 18.61
N ILE A 286 14.38 2.65 19.30
CA ILE A 286 13.97 2.37 20.69
C ILE A 286 14.46 3.47 21.64
N VAL A 287 15.66 4.00 21.43
CA VAL A 287 16.19 5.12 22.23
C VAL A 287 15.31 6.37 22.07
N GLU A 288 14.84 6.67 20.87
CA GLU A 288 13.95 7.82 20.66
C GLU A 288 12.58 7.60 21.33
N GLN A 289 12.02 6.39 21.22
CA GLN A 289 10.79 6.03 21.95
C GLN A 289 10.93 6.15 23.47
N LEU A 290 12.08 5.76 24.03
CA LEU A 290 12.37 5.93 25.45
C LEU A 290 12.41 7.41 25.85
N ARG A 291 12.94 8.26 24.97
CA ARG A 291 12.98 9.72 25.18
C ARG A 291 11.58 10.33 25.21
N GLU A 292 10.73 9.95 24.27
CA GLU A 292 9.31 10.36 24.27
C GLU A 292 8.60 9.88 25.54
N TYR A 293 8.84 8.64 25.95
CA TYR A 293 8.29 8.10 27.20
C TYR A 293 8.74 8.90 28.43
N GLU A 294 10.02 9.28 28.52
CA GLU A 294 10.52 10.14 29.61
C GLU A 294 9.85 11.51 29.63
N GLN A 295 9.60 12.12 28.46
CA GLN A 295 8.87 13.39 28.37
C GLN A 295 7.42 13.24 28.85
N ILE A 296 6.73 12.18 28.42
CA ILE A 296 5.35 11.90 28.86
C ILE A 296 5.32 11.63 30.37
N LYS A 297 6.31 10.90 30.90
CA LYS A 297 6.42 10.64 32.34
C LYS A 297 6.60 11.94 33.12
N ALA A 298 7.47 12.83 32.68
CA ALA A 298 7.66 14.14 33.31
C ALA A 298 6.39 14.99 33.25
N ALA A 299 5.71 15.03 32.09
CA ALA A 299 4.44 15.74 31.93
C ALA A 299 3.33 15.17 32.83
N LYS A 300 3.32 13.84 33.04
CA LYS A 300 2.39 13.19 33.98
C LYS A 300 2.68 13.63 35.41
N GLU A 301 3.95 13.69 35.82
CA GLU A 301 4.33 14.14 37.15
C GLU A 301 3.90 15.60 37.38
N THR A 302 4.12 16.51 36.42
CA THR A 302 3.65 17.90 36.52
C THR A 302 2.12 17.98 36.56
N PHE A 303 1.43 17.19 35.74
CA PHE A 303 -0.04 17.16 35.76
C PHE A 303 -0.58 16.66 37.12
N THR A 304 0.10 15.69 37.75
CA THR A 304 -0.31 15.23 39.09
C THR A 304 -0.10 16.28 40.18
N THR A 305 0.91 17.15 40.05
CA THR A 305 1.08 18.27 40.99
C THR A 305 0.03 19.34 40.77
N ASP A 306 -0.29 19.65 39.51
CA ASP A 306 -1.32 20.63 39.16
C ASP A 306 -2.71 20.17 39.63
N LEU A 307 -3.03 18.89 39.46
CA LEU A 307 -4.28 18.31 39.92
C LEU A 307 -4.45 18.46 41.44
N LYS A 308 -3.39 18.23 42.22
CA LYS A 308 -3.42 18.44 43.68
C LYS A 308 -3.67 19.89 44.06
N LEU A 309 -3.10 20.85 43.32
CA LEU A 309 -3.35 22.27 43.55
C LEU A 309 -4.80 22.65 43.24
N VAL A 310 -5.37 22.08 42.17
CA VAL A 310 -6.80 22.26 41.83
C VAL A 310 -7.69 21.66 42.91
N GLU A 311 -7.41 20.44 43.37
CA GLU A 311 -8.16 19.80 44.46
C GLU A 311 -8.11 20.64 45.74
N GLU A 312 -6.95 21.20 46.10
CA GLU A 312 -6.81 22.09 47.26
C GLU A 312 -7.61 23.39 47.08
N ALA A 313 -7.60 23.97 45.87
CA ALA A 313 -8.37 25.17 45.56
C ALA A 313 -9.89 24.91 45.62
N VAL A 314 -10.35 23.77 45.10
CA VAL A 314 -11.75 23.35 45.19
C VAL A 314 -12.16 23.13 46.64
N TYR A 315 -11.32 22.47 47.44
CA TYR A 315 -11.59 22.27 48.86
C TYR A 315 -11.73 23.60 49.62
N LYS A 316 -10.81 24.55 49.39
CA LYS A 316 -10.90 25.91 49.97
C LYS A 316 -12.13 26.68 49.49
N GLY A 317 -12.48 26.55 48.21
CA GLY A 317 -13.69 27.15 47.65
C GLY A 317 -14.95 26.61 48.30
N HIS A 318 -15.01 25.29 48.56
CA HIS A 318 -16.13 24.65 49.24
C HIS A 318 -16.27 25.11 50.69
N GLN A 319 -15.16 25.18 51.43
CA GLN A 319 -15.16 25.75 52.79
C GLN A 319 -15.65 27.20 52.80
N GLY A 320 -15.19 28.03 51.87
CA GLY A 320 -15.66 29.41 51.76
C GLY A 320 -17.15 29.54 51.44
N LEU A 321 -17.71 28.61 50.65
CA LEU A 321 -19.14 28.54 50.37
C LEU A 321 -19.95 28.11 51.61
N GLU A 322 -19.44 27.16 52.39
CA GLU A 322 -20.08 26.72 53.64
C GLU A 322 -20.07 27.85 54.69
N ASP A 323 -18.96 28.57 54.82
CA ASP A 323 -18.86 29.77 55.66
C ASP A 323 -19.82 30.89 55.20
N PHE A 324 -19.97 31.07 53.89
CA PHE A 324 -20.91 32.04 53.33
C PHE A 324 -22.36 31.63 53.59
N GLN A 325 -22.69 30.35 53.45
CA GLN A 325 -24.02 29.82 53.73
C GLN A 325 -24.39 30.02 55.21
N THR A 326 -23.50 29.64 56.13
CA THR A 326 -23.75 29.85 57.57
C THR A 326 -23.91 31.34 57.93
N THR A 327 -23.16 32.22 57.24
CA THR A 327 -23.34 33.67 57.38
C THR A 327 -24.72 34.10 56.88
N LEU A 328 -25.16 33.67 55.69
CA LEU A 328 -26.49 33.97 55.17
C LEU A 328 -27.60 33.49 56.09
N ASP A 329 -27.52 32.26 56.60
CA ASP A 329 -28.49 31.70 57.54
C ASP A 329 -28.60 32.58 58.79
N SER A 330 -27.47 33.03 59.36
CA SER A 330 -27.49 33.95 60.49
C SER A 330 -28.15 35.31 60.19
N HIS A 331 -27.97 35.82 58.97
CA HIS A 331 -28.62 37.06 58.53
C HIS A 331 -30.13 36.85 58.35
N PHE A 332 -30.55 35.70 57.82
CA PHE A 332 -31.96 35.34 57.71
C PHE A 332 -32.61 35.19 59.09
N ASP A 333 -31.94 34.57 60.07
CA ASP A 333 -32.42 34.49 61.45
C ASP A 333 -32.65 35.89 62.07
N VAL A 334 -31.72 36.82 61.86
CA VAL A 334 -31.87 38.21 62.34
C VAL A 334 -33.06 38.90 61.67
N LEU A 335 -33.22 38.71 60.36
CA LEU A 335 -34.33 39.27 59.60
C LEU A 335 -35.67 38.68 60.04
N GLU A 336 -35.72 37.37 60.28
CA GLU A 336 -36.92 36.68 60.76
C GLU A 336 -37.30 37.14 62.16
N ASN A 337 -36.33 37.30 63.06
CA ASN A 337 -36.56 37.89 64.38
C ASN A 337 -37.11 39.32 64.29
N CYS A 338 -36.55 40.14 63.39
CA CYS A 338 -37.05 41.50 63.14
C CYS A 338 -38.49 41.48 62.59
N HIS A 339 -38.78 40.57 61.65
CA HIS A 339 -40.10 40.40 61.09
C HIS A 339 -41.12 39.95 62.14
N GLN A 340 -40.77 38.97 62.99
CA GLN A 340 -41.61 38.52 64.09
C GLN A 340 -41.86 39.64 65.10
N ALA A 341 -40.86 40.45 65.44
CA ALA A 341 -41.01 41.61 66.30
C ALA A 341 -41.96 42.65 65.68
N ALA A 342 -41.79 42.98 64.39
CA ALA A 342 -42.67 43.89 63.66
C ALA A 342 -44.10 43.37 63.57
N ARG A 343 -44.27 42.07 63.34
CA ARG A 343 -45.58 41.40 63.31
C ARG A 343 -46.24 41.38 64.69
N GLY A 344 -45.46 41.17 65.75
CA GLY A 344 -45.90 41.30 67.14
C GLY A 344 -46.39 42.72 67.45
N ALA A 345 -45.62 43.74 67.07
CA ALA A 345 -46.01 45.14 67.21
C ALA A 345 -47.26 45.47 66.39
N LEU A 346 -47.37 45.00 65.14
CA LEU A 346 -48.57 45.15 64.33
C LEU A 346 -49.78 44.44 64.92
N ASN A 347 -49.62 43.26 65.52
CA ASN A 347 -50.69 42.57 66.21
C ASN A 347 -51.13 43.32 67.48
N GLN A 348 -50.20 43.91 68.23
CA GLN A 348 -50.52 44.79 69.36
C GLN A 348 -51.28 46.04 68.89
N ILE A 349 -50.83 46.68 67.81
CA ILE A 349 -51.52 47.81 67.18
C ILE A 349 -52.90 47.38 66.69
N ARG A 350 -53.03 46.23 66.04
CA ARG A 350 -54.30 45.69 65.55
C ARG A 350 -55.24 45.30 66.68
N GLN A 351 -54.73 44.76 67.79
CA GLN A 351 -55.53 44.52 68.99
C GLN A 351 -55.98 45.84 69.61
N THR A 352 -55.09 46.82 69.71
CA THR A 352 -55.43 48.16 70.22
C THR A 352 -56.47 48.85 69.32
N LEU A 353 -56.29 48.77 68.00
CA LEU A 353 -57.25 49.22 67.00
C LEU A 353 -58.56 48.41 67.08
N SER A 354 -58.52 47.10 67.32
CA SER A 354 -59.71 46.25 67.51
C SER A 354 -60.48 46.58 68.79
N TYR A 355 -59.77 46.93 69.88
CA TYR A 355 -60.39 47.48 71.08
C TYR A 355 -61.04 48.84 70.80
N LEU A 356 -60.46 49.65 69.91
CA LEU A 356 -61.04 50.91 69.45
C LEU A 356 -62.17 50.71 68.42
N ASP A 357 -62.13 49.63 67.63
CA ASP A 357 -63.09 49.19 66.60
C ASP A 357 -64.22 48.32 67.18
N THR A 358 -64.35 48.21 68.51
CA THR A 358 -65.58 47.64 69.12
C THR A 358 -66.83 48.51 68.93
N GLN A 359 -66.75 49.54 68.08
CA GLN A 359 -67.88 50.06 67.33
C GLN A 359 -67.90 49.47 65.90
N GLU A 360 -68.76 48.47 65.72
CA GLU A 360 -69.31 47.91 64.47
C GLU A 360 -68.52 46.79 63.72
N ILE A 361 -69.31 45.81 63.26
CA ILE A 361 -69.06 44.46 62.65
C ILE A 361 -69.54 44.52 61.17
N PRO A 362 -69.21 43.66 60.15
CA PRO A 362 -68.60 42.30 60.13
C PRO A 362 -67.47 41.99 59.10
N GLU A 363 -67.00 40.74 59.21
CA GLU A 363 -65.84 40.00 58.69
C GLU A 363 -65.82 39.53 57.20
N GLY A 364 -64.61 39.14 56.74
CA GLY A 364 -64.34 38.15 55.66
C GLY A 364 -63.09 38.44 54.80
N GLN A 365 -61.83 38.26 55.28
CA GLN A 365 -60.86 37.15 55.02
C GLN A 365 -60.70 36.71 53.54
N SER A 366 -59.52 36.53 52.89
CA SER A 366 -58.08 36.40 53.20
C SER A 366 -57.26 36.57 51.87
N PRO A 367 -55.95 36.97 51.85
CA PRO A 367 -55.29 37.55 50.67
C PRO A 367 -54.50 36.60 49.74
N TYR A 368 -54.65 35.27 49.82
CA TYR A 368 -53.93 34.34 48.93
C TYR A 368 -54.88 33.67 47.94
N ASN A 369 -55.35 34.44 46.96
CA ASN A 369 -55.82 33.87 45.70
C ASN A 369 -54.60 33.70 44.79
N LEU A 370 -54.18 32.45 44.57
CA LEU A 370 -53.30 32.07 43.46
C LEU A 370 -53.99 32.51 42.16
N THR A 371 -53.42 33.49 41.46
CA THR A 371 -54.01 34.05 40.25
C THR A 371 -53.83 33.10 39.06
N THR A 372 -54.94 32.86 38.37
CA THR A 372 -55.12 32.10 37.11
C THR A 372 -54.43 32.71 35.88
N GLU A 373 -53.41 33.57 36.03
CA GLU A 373 -52.97 34.49 34.95
C GLU A 373 -51.55 34.27 34.40
N GLN A 374 -50.81 33.23 34.83
CA GLN A 374 -49.52 32.93 34.19
C GLN A 374 -49.70 32.04 32.95
N PRO A 375 -49.09 32.39 31.79
CA PRO A 375 -49.25 31.60 30.57
C PRO A 375 -48.64 30.21 30.74
N ARG A 376 -49.35 29.20 30.23
CA ARG A 376 -48.93 27.80 30.26
C ARG A 376 -47.98 27.51 29.10
N VAL A 377 -46.78 27.04 29.42
CA VAL A 377 -45.69 26.87 28.47
C VAL A 377 -45.35 25.40 28.27
N GLY A 378 -45.22 24.98 27.01
CA GLY A 378 -44.64 23.69 26.63
C GLY A 378 -43.32 23.90 25.92
N VAL A 379 -42.26 23.22 26.37
CA VAL A 379 -40.92 23.28 25.79
C VAL A 379 -40.66 21.99 25.01
N PHE A 380 -40.20 22.10 23.77
CA PHE A 380 -39.92 20.97 22.88
C PHE A 380 -38.54 21.16 22.27
N VAL A 381 -37.58 20.34 22.71
CA VAL A 381 -36.16 20.51 22.37
C VAL A 381 -35.69 19.40 21.45
N ASP A 382 -35.28 19.79 20.24
CA ASP A 382 -34.55 18.90 19.34
C ASP A 382 -33.06 18.91 19.72
N VAL A 383 -32.69 17.93 20.55
CA VAL A 383 -31.32 17.82 21.09
C VAL A 383 -30.33 17.57 19.96
N GLN A 384 -30.72 16.87 18.90
CA GLN A 384 -29.83 16.57 17.79
C GLN A 384 -29.52 17.84 17.00
N ASN A 385 -30.55 18.62 16.64
CA ASN A 385 -30.37 19.89 15.92
C ASN A 385 -29.52 20.89 16.74
N MET A 386 -29.82 21.03 18.03
CA MET A 386 -29.05 21.90 18.94
C MET A 386 -27.60 21.44 19.14
N PHE A 387 -27.36 20.13 19.24
CA PHE A 387 -26.01 19.59 19.40
C PHE A 387 -25.14 19.84 18.17
N TYR A 388 -25.65 19.58 16.97
CA TYR A 388 -24.88 19.82 15.75
C TYR A 388 -24.61 21.30 15.53
N ALA A 389 -25.59 22.17 15.80
CA ALA A 389 -25.42 23.62 15.71
C ALA A 389 -24.35 24.15 16.68
N ALA A 390 -24.34 23.68 17.93
CA ALA A 390 -23.35 24.07 18.92
C ALA A 390 -21.94 23.56 18.57
N LYS A 391 -21.84 22.32 18.08
CA LYS A 391 -20.57 21.68 17.74
C LYS A 391 -19.92 22.29 16.51
N ASP A 392 -20.69 22.56 15.46
CA ASP A 392 -20.18 23.02 14.17
C ASP A 392 -19.48 24.38 14.28
N ARG A 393 -20.10 25.33 14.98
CA ARG A 393 -19.58 26.70 15.07
C ARG A 393 -18.73 26.99 16.30
N PHE A 394 -19.07 26.41 17.45
CA PHE A 394 -18.44 26.78 18.72
C PHE A 394 -17.58 25.67 19.33
N GLY A 395 -17.72 24.42 18.86
CA GLY A 395 -17.04 23.27 19.46
C GLY A 395 -17.43 23.00 20.92
N ARG A 396 -18.55 23.58 21.38
CA ARG A 396 -19.06 23.52 22.76
C ARG A 396 -20.41 22.82 22.82
N ARG A 397 -20.94 22.60 24.02
CA ARG A 397 -22.27 21.97 24.23
C ARG A 397 -23.25 22.99 24.79
N VAL A 398 -24.54 22.78 24.55
CA VAL A 398 -25.61 23.60 25.16
C VAL A 398 -25.81 23.20 26.62
N ASP A 399 -25.91 24.18 27.50
CA ASP A 399 -26.31 24.02 28.89
C ASP A 399 -27.84 23.96 28.99
N TYR A 400 -28.40 22.75 28.89
CA TYR A 400 -29.85 22.54 28.88
C TYR A 400 -30.54 22.93 30.19
N ILE A 401 -29.82 22.98 31.31
CA ILE A 401 -30.36 23.41 32.60
C ILE A 401 -30.62 24.91 32.55
N LYS A 402 -29.59 25.70 32.21
CA LYS A 402 -29.74 27.16 32.05
C LYS A 402 -30.71 27.52 30.94
N LEU A 403 -30.70 26.75 29.84
CA LEU A 403 -31.63 26.93 28.74
C LEU A 403 -33.07 26.87 29.23
N LEU A 404 -33.43 25.83 30.00
CA LEU A 404 -34.80 25.65 30.51
C LEU A 404 -35.22 26.82 31.41
N ASP A 405 -34.37 27.17 32.37
CA ASP A 405 -34.65 28.25 33.31
C ASP A 405 -34.85 29.59 32.61
N LEU A 406 -34.01 29.91 31.62
CA LEU A 406 -34.06 31.16 30.88
C LEU A 406 -35.30 31.23 29.98
N ILE A 407 -35.58 30.17 29.21
CA ILE A 407 -36.69 30.18 28.25
C ILE A 407 -38.03 30.04 28.96
N VAL A 408 -38.14 29.40 30.12
CA VAL A 408 -39.40 29.34 30.86
C VAL A 408 -39.61 30.64 31.63
N GLY A 409 -38.60 31.11 32.36
CA GLY A 409 -38.71 32.29 33.21
C GLY A 409 -39.85 32.17 34.24
N PRO A 410 -40.63 33.24 34.50
CA PRO A 410 -41.69 33.23 35.51
C PRO A 410 -43.00 32.55 35.05
N ARG A 411 -42.99 31.80 33.95
CA ARG A 411 -44.17 31.21 33.32
C ARG A 411 -44.47 29.81 33.87
N TYR A 412 -45.70 29.34 33.68
CA TYR A 412 -46.09 28.03 34.19
C TYR A 412 -45.67 26.92 33.23
N LEU A 413 -44.60 26.19 33.55
CA LEU A 413 -44.13 25.05 32.75
C LEU A 413 -45.10 23.87 32.87
N MET A 414 -45.79 23.55 31.78
CA MET A 414 -46.65 22.36 31.67
C MET A 414 -45.83 21.10 31.37
N VAL A 415 -44.89 21.22 30.43
CA VAL A 415 -44.05 20.11 29.99
C VAL A 415 -42.76 20.62 29.36
N ALA A 416 -41.67 19.88 29.54
CA ALA A 416 -40.44 20.06 28.78
C ALA A 416 -40.03 18.72 28.19
N TYR A 417 -40.13 18.55 26.87
CA TYR A 417 -39.68 17.35 26.18
C TYR A 417 -38.30 17.55 25.57
N ALA A 418 -37.40 16.60 25.82
CA ALA A 418 -36.10 16.51 25.17
C ALA A 418 -36.07 15.30 24.24
N TYR A 419 -35.94 15.56 22.95
CA TYR A 419 -35.95 14.55 21.89
C TYR A 419 -34.52 14.16 21.55
N VAL A 420 -34.12 12.93 21.93
CA VAL A 420 -32.75 12.46 21.81
C VAL A 420 -32.67 11.29 20.85
N VAL A 421 -31.63 11.29 20.01
CA VAL A 421 -31.31 10.16 19.13
C VAL A 421 -30.13 9.40 19.71
N GLN A 422 -30.36 8.14 20.04
CA GLN A 422 -29.34 7.27 20.64
C GLN A 422 -28.54 6.59 19.53
N ILE A 423 -27.22 6.72 19.63
CA ILE A 423 -26.27 6.03 18.76
C ILE A 423 -25.71 4.85 19.58
N PRO A 424 -25.85 3.58 19.14
CA PRO A 424 -25.49 2.41 19.95
C PRO A 424 -24.05 2.44 20.48
N GLU A 425 -23.13 3.06 19.75
CA GLU A 425 -21.71 3.13 20.12
C GLU A 425 -21.39 4.22 21.17
N ILE A 426 -22.32 5.14 21.47
CA ILE A 426 -22.09 6.26 22.38
C ILE A 426 -22.93 6.10 23.65
N ASN A 427 -22.26 5.97 24.79
CA ASN A 427 -22.94 5.97 26.09
C ASN A 427 -23.38 7.38 26.47
N GLN A 428 -24.68 7.64 26.32
CA GLN A 428 -25.32 8.92 26.67
C GLN A 428 -26.06 8.89 28.02
N SER A 429 -25.96 7.81 28.80
CA SER A 429 -26.82 7.60 29.98
C SER A 429 -26.72 8.72 31.03
N SER A 430 -25.50 9.20 31.30
CA SER A 430 -25.26 10.30 32.25
C SER A 430 -25.85 11.62 31.78
N PHE A 431 -25.86 11.89 30.47
CA PHE A 431 -26.51 13.07 29.89
C PHE A 431 -28.04 12.98 30.01
N LEU A 432 -28.61 11.81 29.71
CA LEU A 432 -30.05 11.57 29.86
C LEU A 432 -30.48 11.74 31.33
N SER A 433 -29.77 11.10 32.26
CA SER A 433 -30.09 11.25 33.69
C SER A 433 -29.99 12.70 34.18
N LEU A 434 -29.05 13.50 33.63
CA LEU A 434 -28.96 14.92 33.95
C LEU A 434 -30.20 15.69 33.45
N LEU A 435 -30.64 15.46 32.22
CA LEU A 435 -31.84 16.11 31.69
C LEU A 435 -33.10 15.74 32.49
N GLU A 436 -33.29 14.46 32.80
CA GLU A 436 -34.41 13.98 33.63
C GLU A 436 -34.42 14.61 35.01
N HIS A 437 -33.26 14.67 35.67
CA HIS A 437 -33.14 15.26 37.00
C HIS A 437 -33.46 16.77 37.01
N ASN A 438 -33.25 17.45 35.88
CA ASN A 438 -33.48 18.88 35.74
C ASN A 438 -34.81 19.21 35.03
N GLY A 439 -35.79 18.30 35.07
CA GLY A 439 -37.18 18.59 34.71
C GLY A 439 -37.57 18.32 33.25
N TYR A 440 -36.66 17.76 32.44
CA TYR A 440 -37.02 17.29 31.09
C TYR A 440 -37.61 15.88 31.13
N THR A 441 -38.64 15.66 30.32
CA THR A 441 -39.12 14.33 29.97
C THR A 441 -38.43 13.88 28.68
N ILE A 442 -37.69 12.79 28.74
CA ILE A 442 -36.90 12.31 27.61
C ILE A 442 -37.73 11.46 26.68
N LYS A 443 -37.58 11.72 25.38
CA LYS A 443 -38.06 10.85 24.30
C LYS A 443 -36.86 10.40 23.48
N SER A 444 -36.51 9.13 23.59
CA SER A 444 -35.35 8.55 22.89
C SER A 444 -35.77 7.68 21.70
N LYS A 445 -34.98 7.75 20.63
CA LYS A 445 -35.14 6.93 19.41
C LYS A 445 -33.77 6.43 18.97
N ASP A 446 -33.69 5.14 18.64
CA ASP A 446 -32.45 4.56 18.16
C ASP A 446 -32.16 5.02 16.73
N LEU A 447 -30.93 5.43 16.46
CA LEU A 447 -30.47 5.74 15.11
C LEU A 447 -30.52 4.46 14.27
N ARG A 448 -31.31 4.47 13.20
CA ARG A 448 -31.37 3.34 12.25
C ARG A 448 -30.65 3.73 10.97
N LEU A 449 -29.52 3.05 10.70
CA LEU A 449 -28.84 3.10 9.42
C LEU A 449 -29.53 2.15 8.45
N ARG A 450 -29.94 2.66 7.28
CA ARG A 450 -30.44 1.83 6.18
C ARG A 450 -29.26 1.30 5.35
N GLY A 451 -29.50 0.20 4.63
CA GLY A 451 -28.52 -0.39 3.70
C GLY A 451 -28.15 0.51 2.51
N ASP A 452 -28.83 1.64 2.33
CA ASP A 452 -28.51 2.68 1.34
C ASP A 452 -27.61 3.81 1.91
N GLY A 453 -27.18 3.69 3.17
CA GLY A 453 -26.37 4.70 3.85
C GLY A 453 -27.14 5.90 4.39
N SER A 454 -28.47 5.98 4.17
CA SER A 454 -29.30 7.04 4.77
C SER A 454 -29.55 6.75 6.26
N ALA A 455 -29.25 7.75 7.08
CA ALA A 455 -29.57 7.71 8.51
C ALA A 455 -31.03 8.17 8.69
N LYS A 456 -31.90 7.29 9.17
CA LYS A 456 -33.25 7.68 9.60
C LYS A 456 -33.24 7.85 11.12
N GLY A 457 -33.09 9.10 11.55
CA GLY A 457 -32.89 9.45 12.96
C GLY A 457 -33.72 10.62 13.46
N ASP A 458 -34.22 11.52 12.60
CA ASP A 458 -34.88 12.75 13.01
C ASP A 458 -36.12 12.53 13.92
N TRP A 459 -36.42 13.57 14.68
CA TRP A 459 -37.57 13.63 15.59
C TRP A 459 -38.70 14.52 15.06
N ASP A 460 -38.56 15.10 13.87
CA ASP A 460 -39.43 16.18 13.36
C ASP A 460 -40.92 15.81 13.40
N VAL A 461 -41.26 14.62 12.90
CA VAL A 461 -42.64 14.12 12.92
C VAL A 461 -43.11 13.88 14.36
N GLY A 462 -42.26 13.33 15.23
CA GLY A 462 -42.63 13.06 16.62
C GLY A 462 -42.85 14.34 17.41
N ILE A 463 -41.96 15.33 17.23
CA ILE A 463 -42.09 16.67 17.80
C ILE A 463 -43.40 17.31 17.33
N ALA A 464 -43.66 17.32 16.02
CA ALA A 464 -44.87 17.92 15.46
C ALA A 464 -46.15 17.27 16.02
N VAL A 465 -46.20 15.94 16.10
CA VAL A 465 -47.35 15.20 16.65
C VAL A 465 -47.56 15.54 18.13
N ASP A 466 -46.50 15.55 18.92
CA ASP A 466 -46.61 15.86 20.36
C ASP A 466 -47.06 17.29 20.61
N VAL A 467 -46.47 18.27 19.90
CA VAL A 467 -46.86 19.67 19.98
C VAL A 467 -48.35 19.83 19.68
N VAL A 468 -48.80 19.31 18.52
CA VAL A 468 -50.21 19.39 18.10
C VAL A 468 -51.15 18.74 19.11
N SER A 469 -50.77 17.60 19.68
CA SER A 469 -51.57 16.91 20.69
C SER A 469 -51.75 17.72 21.99
N MET A 470 -50.79 18.61 22.28
CA MET A 470 -50.75 19.42 23.50
C MET A 470 -51.31 20.83 23.33
N LEU A 471 -51.60 21.29 22.10
CA LEU A 471 -52.03 22.68 21.85
C LEU A 471 -53.25 23.11 22.65
N GLY A 472 -54.18 22.21 22.97
CA GLY A 472 -55.34 22.54 23.81
C GLY A 472 -54.98 22.93 25.25
N SER A 473 -53.83 22.47 25.74
CA SER A 473 -53.36 22.65 27.12
C SER A 473 -52.26 23.70 27.27
N LEU A 474 -51.74 24.22 26.16
CA LEU A 474 -50.66 25.20 26.12
C LEU A 474 -51.18 26.57 25.67
N ASP A 475 -50.54 27.63 26.14
CA ASP A 475 -50.75 28.99 25.66
C ASP A 475 -49.53 29.45 24.83
N VAL A 476 -48.34 28.96 25.20
CA VAL A 476 -47.08 29.20 24.49
C VAL A 476 -46.37 27.88 24.21
N VAL A 477 -45.93 27.70 22.96
CA VAL A 477 -45.05 26.60 22.54
C VAL A 477 -43.66 27.16 22.31
N ILE A 478 -42.68 26.64 23.04
CA ILE A 478 -41.28 26.95 22.83
C ILE A 478 -40.64 25.79 22.06
N LEU A 479 -40.25 26.04 20.82
CA LEU A 479 -39.55 25.09 19.97
C LEU A 479 -38.06 25.41 19.98
N ALA A 480 -37.25 24.55 20.59
CA ALA A 480 -35.81 24.66 20.54
C ALA A 480 -35.25 23.82 19.38
N SER A 481 -35.36 24.36 18.18
CA SER A 481 -34.80 23.82 16.94
C SER A 481 -34.64 24.93 15.90
N GLY A 482 -33.60 24.84 15.08
CA GLY A 482 -33.38 25.74 13.94
C GLY A 482 -33.97 25.25 12.62
N ASP A 483 -34.58 24.06 12.62
CA ASP A 483 -34.98 23.38 11.38
C ASP A 483 -36.19 24.02 10.69
N GLY A 484 -36.01 24.38 9.42
CA GLY A 484 -37.06 24.97 8.58
C GLY A 484 -38.25 24.04 8.34
N ASP A 485 -38.09 22.73 8.51
CA ASP A 485 -39.18 21.76 8.34
C ASP A 485 -40.30 21.92 9.39
N PHE A 486 -40.04 22.67 10.47
CA PHE A 486 -41.06 23.06 11.45
C PHE A 486 -41.90 24.29 11.05
N CYS A 487 -41.65 24.94 9.91
CA CYS A 487 -42.46 26.09 9.48
C CYS A 487 -43.97 25.78 9.43
N PRO A 488 -44.44 24.66 8.82
CA PRO A 488 -45.85 24.31 8.82
C PRO A 488 -46.42 24.08 10.22
N LEU A 489 -45.61 23.55 11.15
CA LEU A 489 -46.01 23.40 12.55
C LEU A 489 -46.18 24.76 13.21
N ALA A 490 -45.24 25.68 13.03
CA ALA A 490 -45.32 27.04 13.57
C ALA A 490 -46.56 27.80 13.05
N GLU A 491 -46.87 27.67 11.75
CA GLU A 491 -48.11 28.22 11.18
C GLU A 491 -49.37 27.62 11.82
N LEU A 492 -49.41 26.30 12.01
CA LEU A 492 -50.53 25.62 12.64
C LEU A 492 -50.72 26.07 14.10
N ILE A 493 -49.64 26.24 14.87
CA ILE A 493 -49.70 26.75 16.25
C ILE A 493 -50.39 28.13 16.26
N LYS A 494 -49.99 29.02 15.35
CA LYS A 494 -50.56 30.36 15.22
C LYS A 494 -52.02 30.34 14.77
N GLN A 495 -52.38 29.43 13.87
CA GLN A 495 -53.78 29.23 13.45
C GLN A 495 -54.70 28.77 14.60
N GLN A 496 -54.14 28.19 15.67
CA GLN A 496 -54.87 27.80 16.87
C GLN A 496 -54.84 28.88 17.97
N ASP A 497 -54.50 30.13 17.61
CA ASP A 497 -54.37 31.27 18.52
C ASP A 497 -53.38 31.01 19.67
N LYS A 498 -52.32 30.24 19.41
CA LYS A 498 -51.22 29.96 20.34
C LYS A 498 -49.96 30.69 19.93
N ARG A 499 -49.15 31.05 20.92
CA ARG A 499 -47.86 31.70 20.68
C ARG A 499 -46.79 30.65 20.37
N VAL A 500 -45.99 30.88 19.34
CA VAL A 500 -44.80 30.08 19.03
C VAL A 500 -43.53 30.90 19.24
N GLU A 501 -42.66 30.40 20.11
CA GLU A 501 -41.35 30.97 20.37
C GLU A 501 -40.28 29.98 19.89
N VAL A 502 -39.30 30.46 19.14
CA VAL A 502 -38.22 29.61 18.59
C VAL A 502 -36.92 29.96 19.30
N VAL A 503 -36.22 28.94 19.80
CA VAL A 503 -34.94 29.09 20.49
C VAL A 503 -33.89 28.29 19.75
N ALA A 504 -32.96 28.96 19.06
CA ALA A 504 -31.95 28.26 18.28
C ALA A 504 -30.74 29.16 18.01
N PHE A 505 -29.69 28.57 17.45
CA PHE A 505 -28.55 29.35 17.02
C PHE A 505 -28.88 30.13 15.75
N GLU A 506 -28.69 31.45 15.78
CA GLU A 506 -29.08 32.36 14.67
C GLU A 506 -28.52 31.93 13.30
N HIS A 507 -27.29 31.39 13.28
CA HIS A 507 -26.64 30.96 12.04
C HIS A 507 -27.10 29.61 11.50
N ASN A 508 -27.76 28.81 12.32
CA ASN A 508 -28.25 27.48 11.96
C ASN A 508 -29.77 27.40 12.10
N THR A 509 -30.45 28.52 11.85
CA THR A 509 -31.92 28.62 11.90
C THR A 509 -32.45 29.10 10.57
N SER A 510 -33.46 28.41 10.03
CA SER A 510 -34.17 28.86 8.82
C SER A 510 -34.75 30.26 8.98
N MET A 511 -34.52 31.12 7.99
CA MET A 511 -35.06 32.48 7.97
C MET A 511 -36.60 32.48 7.98
N ASP A 512 -37.22 31.53 7.29
CA ASP A 512 -38.69 31.41 7.24
C ASP A 512 -39.24 31.08 8.63
N LEU A 513 -38.57 30.18 9.36
CA LEU A 513 -38.97 29.81 10.72
C LEU A 513 -38.85 31.01 11.67
N GLN A 514 -37.77 31.79 11.58
CA GLN A 514 -37.60 33.01 12.37
C GLN A 514 -38.70 34.05 12.09
N GLN A 515 -39.14 34.16 10.84
CA GLN A 515 -40.19 35.11 10.45
C GLN A 515 -41.58 34.67 10.90
N ILE A 516 -41.86 33.36 10.89
CA ILE A 516 -43.14 32.82 11.34
C ILE A 516 -43.27 32.89 12.87
N ALA A 517 -42.16 32.65 13.58
CA ALA A 517 -42.12 32.70 15.04
C ALA A 517 -42.62 34.05 15.60
N ASP A 518 -43.39 34.02 16.69
CA ASP A 518 -43.81 35.25 17.38
C ASP A 518 -42.63 35.89 18.14
N GLN A 519 -41.66 35.07 18.54
CA GLN A 519 -40.40 35.53 19.10
C GLN A 519 -39.29 34.54 18.79
N PHE A 520 -38.16 35.05 18.34
CA PHE A 520 -36.93 34.28 18.18
C PHE A 520 -35.95 34.63 19.30
N PHE A 521 -35.44 33.62 19.97
CA PHE A 521 -34.43 33.73 21.03
C PHE A 521 -33.11 33.12 20.52
N PRO A 522 -32.13 33.95 20.13
CA PRO A 522 -30.83 33.44 19.68
C PRO A 522 -30.07 32.82 20.86
N ILE A 523 -29.52 31.63 20.67
CA ILE A 523 -28.61 30.99 21.64
C ILE A 523 -27.24 31.66 21.53
N GLY A 524 -26.82 32.34 22.60
CA GLY A 524 -25.51 32.96 22.74
C GLY A 524 -24.51 32.12 23.55
N ASP A 525 -23.30 32.66 23.71
CA ASP A 525 -22.18 32.00 24.42
C ASP A 525 -22.47 31.70 25.90
N GLU A 526 -23.39 32.45 26.51
CA GLU A 526 -23.83 32.31 27.90
C GLU A 526 -24.58 30.99 28.18
N LEU A 527 -25.15 30.38 27.14
CA LEU A 527 -25.85 29.10 27.19
C LEU A 527 -24.96 27.92 26.75
N LEU A 528 -23.66 28.16 26.53
CA LEU A 528 -22.71 27.13 26.15
C LEU A 528 -21.81 26.74 27.33
N ILE A 529 -21.50 25.45 27.41
CA ILE A 529 -20.53 24.85 28.34
C ILE A 529 -19.39 24.19 27.58
#